data_AF-A0A810DV73-F1
#
_entry.id   AF-A0A810DV73-F1
#
_cell.length_a   1.000
_cell.length_b   1.000
_cell.length_c   1.000
_cell.angle_alpha   90.00
_cell.angle_beta   90.00
_cell.angle_gamma   90.00
#
_symmetry.space_group_name_H-M   'P 1'
#
loop_
_entity.id
_entity.type
_entity.pdbx_description
1 polymer ?
#
loop_
_entity_poly.entity_id
_entity_poly.type
_entity_poly.pdbx_seq_one_letter_code
_entity_poly.pdbx_strand_id
1 'polypeptide(L)'
;MKRIQGAGLLVTALLLVPLATACGGSDLAASSSREANSLTGTAAGSSLAAPTGSPSAAGVQAAAGGASRKLEISFPFVRQDGIATNQFAVWVEDGKGRFVATLYATRFIATGGYKLRPEAIPTWVKHSGLAKASSEEADAVSGATLSSGPLKFTWDGKDRYGHPVPAGNYRFYVEGTTRWENRILYEGTIAVGKKRATAKAAVKYTTEEATQSGMIGQVTAVYTP
;
A
#
# COMPACT_ATOMS: atom_id res chain seq x y z
N MET A 1 -39.97 3.42 -35.13
CA MET A 1 -40.18 1.96 -34.96
C MET A 1 -39.37 1.23 -36.02
N LYS A 2 -38.29 0.54 -35.63
CA LYS A 2 -37.62 -0.47 -36.46
C LYS A 2 -36.91 -1.44 -35.53
N ARG A 3 -37.46 -2.65 -35.44
CA ARG A 3 -36.91 -3.80 -34.72
C ARG A 3 -35.80 -4.40 -35.57
N ILE A 4 -34.66 -4.73 -34.96
CA ILE A 4 -33.70 -5.66 -35.54
C ILE A 4 -33.41 -6.71 -34.47
N GLN A 5 -33.91 -7.91 -34.72
CA GLN A 5 -33.62 -9.14 -33.98
C GLN A 5 -32.36 -9.78 -34.56
N GLY A 6 -31.59 -10.48 -33.72
CA GLY A 6 -30.52 -11.36 -34.18
C GLY A 6 -29.55 -11.76 -33.08
N ALA A 7 -30.02 -12.46 -32.05
CA ALA A 7 -29.15 -13.12 -31.07
C ALA A 7 -28.85 -14.54 -31.54
N GLY A 8 -27.65 -14.76 -32.08
CA GLY A 8 -27.09 -16.08 -32.36
C GLY A 8 -26.49 -16.67 -31.09
N LEU A 9 -27.07 -17.76 -30.62
CA LEU A 9 -26.64 -18.54 -29.47
C LEU A 9 -25.46 -19.43 -29.87
N LEU A 10 -24.25 -19.10 -29.44
CA LEU A 10 -23.05 -19.94 -29.62
C LEU A 10 -22.91 -20.85 -28.40
N VAL A 11 -23.09 -22.16 -28.64
CA VAL A 11 -22.87 -23.24 -27.67
C VAL A 11 -21.38 -23.50 -27.58
N THR A 12 -20.77 -23.14 -26.44
CA THR A 12 -19.35 -23.43 -26.18
C THR A 12 -19.21 -24.81 -25.56
N ALA A 13 -18.50 -25.70 -26.24
CA ALA A 13 -18.18 -27.04 -25.78
C ALA A 13 -17.22 -27.01 -24.57
N LEU A 14 -17.55 -27.82 -23.57
CA LEU A 14 -16.83 -28.02 -22.32
C LEU A 14 -15.63 -28.96 -22.55
N LEU A 15 -14.41 -28.46 -22.41
CA LEU A 15 -13.18 -29.27 -22.39
C LEU A 15 -12.84 -29.65 -20.95
N LEU A 16 -13.05 -30.92 -20.61
CA LEU A 16 -12.55 -31.55 -19.38
C LEU A 16 -11.05 -31.87 -19.52
N VAL A 17 -10.25 -31.44 -18.55
CA VAL A 17 -8.85 -31.88 -18.37
C VAL A 17 -8.76 -32.62 -17.03
N PRO A 18 -8.22 -33.85 -16.98
CA PRO A 18 -8.03 -34.57 -15.72
C PRO A 18 -6.80 -34.08 -14.94
N LEU A 19 -6.96 -33.96 -13.62
CA LEU A 19 -5.89 -33.75 -12.64
C LEU A 19 -5.01 -35.02 -12.54
N ALA A 20 -3.70 -34.84 -12.67
CA ALA A 20 -2.72 -35.84 -12.22
C ALA A 20 -2.26 -35.49 -10.80
N THR A 21 -2.60 -36.36 -9.87
CA THR A 21 -2.09 -36.42 -8.50
C THR A 21 -0.70 -37.06 -8.52
N ALA A 22 0.32 -36.36 -8.00
CA ALA A 22 1.59 -36.98 -7.66
C ALA A 22 1.91 -36.71 -6.18
N CYS A 23 1.58 -37.71 -5.36
CA CYS A 23 2.14 -37.88 -4.02
C CYS A 23 3.54 -38.47 -4.16
N GLY A 24 4.50 -37.94 -3.42
CA GLY A 24 5.84 -38.51 -3.29
C GLY A 24 6.51 -37.94 -2.05
N GLY A 25 6.27 -38.57 -0.91
CA GLY A 25 7.08 -38.40 0.29
C GLY A 25 8.29 -39.32 0.26
N SER A 26 9.35 -38.93 0.99
CA SER A 26 9.98 -39.69 2.08
C SER A 26 11.44 -39.26 2.28
N ASP A 27 11.63 -38.59 3.42
CA ASP A 27 12.56 -38.92 4.51
C ASP A 27 14.08 -39.09 4.32
N LEU A 28 14.74 -38.72 5.43
CA LEU A 28 16.07 -39.08 5.92
C LEU A 28 17.26 -38.21 5.47
N ALA A 29 17.80 -37.41 6.40
CA ALA A 29 18.81 -37.90 7.33
C ALA A 29 19.27 -36.78 8.29
N ALA A 30 19.37 -37.16 9.57
CA ALA A 30 20.02 -36.41 10.62
C ALA A 30 21.55 -36.58 10.57
N SER A 31 22.30 -35.57 11.02
CA SER A 31 23.49 -35.70 11.89
C SER A 31 24.00 -34.28 12.19
N SER A 32 23.74 -33.71 13.37
CA SER A 32 24.61 -33.74 14.55
C SER A 32 26.10 -33.44 14.28
N SER A 33 26.53 -32.26 14.71
CA SER A 33 27.84 -32.04 15.30
C SER A 33 27.73 -30.89 16.32
N ARG A 34 27.75 -31.27 17.60
CA ARG A 34 28.12 -30.39 18.71
C ARG A 34 29.65 -30.39 18.76
N GLU A 35 30.26 -29.22 18.86
CA GLU A 35 31.51 -29.07 19.60
C GLU A 35 31.43 -27.79 20.44
N ALA A 36 31.85 -27.95 21.69
CA ALA A 36 31.95 -26.94 22.71
C ALA A 36 33.39 -26.41 22.73
N ASN A 37 33.58 -25.14 23.08
CA ASN A 37 34.53 -24.85 24.16
C ASN A 37 34.22 -23.52 24.83
N SER A 38 34.08 -23.59 26.15
CA SER A 38 34.15 -22.45 27.07
C SER A 38 35.61 -22.06 27.27
N LEU A 39 35.85 -20.83 27.74
CA LEU A 39 36.76 -20.56 28.85
C LEU A 39 36.59 -19.11 29.31
N THR A 40 36.30 -18.99 30.59
CA THR A 40 36.20 -17.79 31.42
C THR A 40 37.59 -17.28 31.81
N GLY A 41 37.73 -15.97 32.02
CA GLY A 41 38.92 -15.36 32.62
C GLY A 41 38.68 -13.90 33.00
N THR A 42 38.75 -13.62 34.29
CA THR A 42 38.30 -12.40 35.00
C THR A 42 39.46 -11.43 35.26
N ALA A 43 39.17 -10.12 35.12
CA ALA A 43 39.67 -8.90 35.80
C ALA A 43 41.18 -8.62 36.05
N ALA A 44 41.60 -7.36 35.75
CA ALA A 44 41.96 -6.29 36.73
C ALA A 44 43.10 -5.34 36.27
N GLY A 45 42.99 -4.04 36.62
CA GLY A 45 44.09 -3.05 36.79
C GLY A 45 44.21 -1.96 35.70
N SER A 46 43.74 -0.72 35.93
CA SER A 46 44.48 0.49 36.41
C SER A 46 45.44 1.10 35.36
N SER A 47 45.58 2.40 35.06
CA SER A 47 45.02 3.69 35.52
C SER A 47 45.50 4.84 34.58
N LEU A 48 44.97 6.06 34.79
CA LEU A 48 45.53 7.40 34.47
C LEU A 48 45.58 7.90 33.01
N ALA A 49 44.73 8.88 32.68
CA ALA A 49 45.14 10.29 32.48
C ALA A 49 43.97 11.14 31.94
N ALA A 50 43.71 12.28 32.59
CA ALA A 50 42.88 13.36 32.06
C ALA A 50 43.69 14.22 31.06
N PRO A 51 43.00 14.96 30.18
CA PRO A 51 43.14 16.41 30.32
C PRO A 51 41.79 17.15 30.29
N THR A 52 41.85 18.29 30.96
CA THR A 52 40.92 19.42 31.05
C THR A 52 40.32 19.86 29.72
N GLY A 53 39.01 20.14 29.75
CA GLY A 53 38.34 20.90 28.69
C GLY A 53 36.83 20.96 28.89
N SER A 54 36.35 21.86 29.74
CA SER A 54 34.96 22.34 29.65
C SER A 54 34.85 23.33 28.49
N PRO A 55 33.82 23.17 27.65
CA PRO A 55 33.00 24.32 27.31
C PRO A 55 31.56 24.05 27.76
N SER A 56 31.06 24.99 28.56
CA SER A 56 29.63 25.19 28.74
C SER A 56 29.01 25.44 27.36
N ALA A 57 28.15 24.53 26.92
CA ALA A 57 27.20 24.79 25.85
C ALA A 57 25.82 24.38 26.37
N ALA A 58 24.98 25.40 26.48
CA ALA A 58 23.56 25.36 26.77
C ALA A 58 22.89 24.10 26.19
N GLY A 59 21.99 23.54 27.00
CA GLY A 59 21.27 22.32 26.70
C GLY A 59 20.73 22.29 25.28
N VAL A 60 21.11 21.24 24.55
CA VAL A 60 20.24 20.75 23.49
C VAL A 60 19.06 20.12 24.21
N GLN A 61 18.09 20.97 24.49
CA GLN A 61 16.74 20.58 24.80
C GLN A 61 16.31 19.67 23.65
N ALA A 62 16.33 18.36 23.89
CA ALA A 62 15.62 17.42 23.07
C ALA A 62 14.16 17.87 23.10
N ALA A 63 13.74 18.58 22.05
CA ALA A 63 12.37 18.99 21.88
C ALA A 63 11.55 17.74 21.58
N ALA A 64 11.13 17.07 22.66
CA ALA A 64 9.93 16.26 22.66
C ALA A 64 8.75 17.19 22.36
N GLY A 65 7.94 16.83 21.37
CA GLY A 65 6.66 17.48 21.08
C GLY A 65 6.49 18.07 19.69
N GLY A 66 7.12 17.51 18.65
CA GLY A 66 6.71 17.81 17.28
C GLY A 66 5.40 17.11 16.99
N ALA A 67 4.31 17.86 16.77
CA ALA A 67 3.11 17.30 16.17
C ALA A 67 3.55 16.54 14.90
N SER A 68 3.23 15.24 14.84
CA SER A 68 3.54 14.46 13.65
C SER A 68 2.68 15.00 12.51
N ARG A 69 3.31 15.66 11.54
CA ARG A 69 2.64 16.09 10.32
C ARG A 69 1.77 14.95 9.77
N LYS A 70 0.56 15.28 9.34
CA LYS A 70 -0.45 14.27 8.99
C LYS A 70 -1.17 14.67 7.72
N LEU A 71 -1.17 13.79 6.73
CA LEU A 71 -2.06 13.85 5.58
C LEU A 71 -3.17 12.81 5.76
N GLU A 72 -4.42 13.24 5.83
CA GLU A 72 -5.60 12.37 5.84
C GLU A 72 -6.27 12.40 4.46
N ILE A 73 -6.47 11.22 3.85
CA ILE A 73 -7.23 11.02 2.61
C ILE A 73 -8.54 10.34 2.99
N SER A 74 -9.67 10.90 2.55
CA SER A 74 -11.00 10.42 2.94
C SER A 74 -11.96 10.35 1.76
N PHE A 75 -12.82 9.32 1.78
CA PHE A 75 -13.88 9.14 0.78
C PHE A 75 -15.00 8.22 1.31
N PRO A 76 -16.26 8.40 0.86
CA PRO A 76 -17.32 7.42 1.03
C PRO A 76 -17.00 6.15 0.21
N PHE A 77 -17.19 4.99 0.81
CA PHE A 77 -17.06 3.70 0.14
C PHE A 77 -18.37 2.91 0.20
N VAL A 78 -18.77 2.33 -0.93
CA VAL A 78 -19.92 1.43 -1.02
C VAL A 78 -19.43 0.10 -1.59
N ARG A 79 -19.46 -0.93 -0.76
CA ARG A 79 -19.10 -2.28 -1.15
C ARG A 79 -20.09 -2.79 -2.21
N GLN A 80 -19.53 -3.37 -3.27
CA GLN A 80 -20.23 -3.96 -4.40
C GLN A 80 -20.40 -5.46 -4.19
N ASP A 81 -21.46 -6.04 -4.73
CA ASP A 81 -21.65 -7.49 -4.70
C ASP A 81 -21.02 -8.17 -5.93
N GLY A 82 -20.71 -9.46 -5.78
CA GLY A 82 -20.22 -10.32 -6.86
C GLY A 82 -18.71 -10.49 -6.91
N ILE A 83 -18.26 -11.32 -7.86
CA ILE A 83 -16.85 -11.66 -8.04
C ILE A 83 -16.06 -10.51 -8.67
N ALA A 84 -14.75 -10.49 -8.41
CA ALA A 84 -13.82 -9.51 -8.97
C ALA A 84 -14.20 -8.05 -8.68
N THR A 85 -14.80 -7.80 -7.51
CA THR A 85 -15.23 -6.48 -7.05
C THR A 85 -14.38 -5.99 -5.87
N ASN A 86 -14.56 -4.71 -5.52
CA ASN A 86 -14.07 -4.10 -4.27
C ASN A 86 -12.55 -4.13 -4.07
N GLN A 87 -11.77 -4.17 -5.15
CA GLN A 87 -10.32 -4.02 -5.02
C GLN A 87 -10.00 -2.53 -5.07
N PHE A 88 -9.20 -2.03 -4.15
CA PHE A 88 -8.75 -0.65 -4.19
C PHE A 88 -7.42 -0.46 -3.49
N ALA A 89 -6.73 0.62 -3.85
CA ALA A 89 -5.51 1.08 -3.18
C ALA A 89 -5.51 2.59 -2.99
N VAL A 90 -4.80 3.03 -1.96
CA VAL A 90 -4.59 4.43 -1.58
C VAL A 90 -3.09 4.64 -1.43
N TRP A 91 -2.54 5.60 -2.16
CA TRP A 91 -1.10 5.87 -2.13
C TRP A 91 -0.77 7.34 -2.35
N VAL A 92 0.49 7.66 -2.08
CA VAL A 92 1.08 8.98 -2.22
C VAL A 92 2.30 8.91 -3.14
N GLU A 93 2.44 9.92 -3.97
CA GLU A 93 3.62 10.21 -4.78
C GLU A 93 4.13 11.61 -4.49
N ASP A 94 5.40 11.86 -4.77
CA ASP A 94 5.92 13.22 -4.74
C ASP A 94 5.42 14.04 -5.95
N GLY A 95 5.68 15.35 -5.94
CA GLY A 95 5.29 16.24 -7.04
C GLY A 95 5.94 15.93 -8.39
N LYS A 96 6.92 15.01 -8.45
CA LYS A 96 7.53 14.52 -9.69
C LYS A 96 6.94 13.18 -10.16
N GLY A 97 5.94 12.65 -9.45
CA GLY A 97 5.32 11.36 -9.74
C GLY A 97 6.15 10.16 -9.31
N ARG A 98 7.12 10.35 -8.40
CA ARG A 98 7.86 9.24 -7.81
C ARG A 98 7.06 8.68 -6.65
N PHE A 99 6.93 7.35 -6.61
CA PHE A 99 6.23 6.65 -5.54
C PHE A 99 6.85 6.92 -4.17
N VAL A 100 6.00 7.25 -3.20
CA VAL A 100 6.42 7.56 -1.82
C VAL A 100 6.00 6.43 -0.89
N ALA A 101 4.70 6.16 -0.78
CA ALA A 101 4.16 5.15 0.12
C ALA A 101 2.76 4.70 -0.31
N THR A 102 2.43 3.42 -0.05
CA THR A 102 1.04 2.94 -0.03
C THR A 102 0.50 3.10 1.38
N LEU A 103 -0.70 3.65 1.51
CA LEU A 103 -1.40 3.77 2.79
C LEU A 103 -2.32 2.59 3.04
N TYR A 104 -2.85 2.01 1.96
CA TYR A 104 -3.70 0.83 2.00
C TYR A 104 -3.80 0.20 0.61
N ALA A 105 -3.86 -1.12 0.55
CA ALA A 105 -4.29 -1.89 -0.59
C ALA A 105 -5.13 -3.09 -0.13
N THR A 106 -6.12 -3.48 -0.92
CA THR A 106 -6.89 -4.68 -0.62
C THR A 106 -6.00 -5.93 -0.71
N ARG A 107 -6.13 -6.81 0.29
CA ARG A 107 -5.25 -7.97 0.49
C ARG A 107 -5.10 -8.82 -0.74
N PHE A 108 -6.21 -9.12 -1.44
CA PHE A 108 -6.16 -9.95 -2.64
C PHE A 108 -5.17 -9.42 -3.67
N ILE A 109 -5.15 -8.11 -3.96
CA ILE A 109 -4.19 -7.57 -4.93
C ILE A 109 -2.80 -7.47 -4.30
N ALA A 110 -2.69 -6.99 -3.06
CA ALA A 110 -1.40 -6.86 -2.38
C ALA A 110 -0.62 -8.18 -2.32
N THR A 111 -1.30 -9.32 -2.15
CA THR A 111 -0.68 -10.64 -2.02
C THR A 111 -0.61 -11.44 -3.33
N GLY A 112 -0.67 -10.77 -4.49
CA GLY A 112 -0.42 -11.39 -5.80
C GLY A 112 -1.63 -11.56 -6.71
N GLY A 113 -2.82 -11.11 -6.31
CA GLY A 113 -4.04 -11.18 -7.11
C GLY A 113 -3.93 -10.47 -8.47
N TYR A 114 -3.04 -9.47 -8.60
CA TYR A 114 -2.74 -8.83 -9.88
C TYR A 114 -2.20 -9.79 -10.95
N LYS A 115 -1.64 -10.95 -10.59
CA LYS A 115 -1.22 -11.97 -11.56
C LYS A 115 -2.41 -12.72 -12.16
N LEU A 116 -3.47 -12.89 -11.36
CA LEU A 116 -4.71 -13.56 -11.76
C LEU A 116 -5.72 -12.59 -12.40
N ARG A 117 -5.61 -11.31 -12.06
CA ARG A 117 -6.47 -10.21 -12.53
C ARG A 117 -5.61 -9.00 -12.87
N PRO A 118 -4.89 -9.00 -14.00
CA PRO A 118 -4.03 -7.88 -14.40
C PRO A 118 -4.79 -6.56 -14.58
N GLU A 119 -6.09 -6.63 -14.81
CA GLU A 119 -7.00 -5.49 -14.94
C GLU A 119 -7.37 -4.83 -13.60
N ALA A 120 -7.10 -5.48 -12.47
CA ALA A 120 -7.45 -4.98 -11.16
C ALA A 120 -6.38 -4.01 -10.62
N ILE A 121 -6.78 -2.73 -10.47
CA ILE A 121 -5.93 -1.61 -10.00
C ILE A 121 -4.50 -1.56 -10.58
N PRO A 122 -4.34 -1.64 -11.92
CA PRO A 122 -3.04 -1.77 -12.57
C PRO A 122 -2.14 -0.54 -12.40
N THR A 123 -2.72 0.64 -12.17
CA THR A 123 -1.94 1.88 -11.99
C THR A 123 -1.13 1.79 -10.71
N TRP A 124 -1.77 1.44 -9.60
CA TRP A 124 -1.11 1.23 -8.32
C TRP A 124 -0.08 0.11 -8.38
N VAL A 125 -0.40 -1.05 -8.99
CA VAL A 125 0.55 -2.17 -9.10
C VAL A 125 1.83 -1.73 -9.83
N LYS A 126 1.69 -0.97 -10.91
CA LYS A 126 2.82 -0.42 -11.65
C LYS A 126 3.61 0.61 -10.82
N HIS A 127 2.92 1.54 -10.17
CA HIS A 127 3.54 2.69 -9.50
C HIS A 127 4.23 2.29 -8.20
N SER A 128 3.61 1.41 -7.41
CA SER A 128 4.18 0.88 -6.17
C SER A 128 5.41 0.02 -6.39
N GLY A 129 5.51 -0.61 -7.56
CA GLY A 129 6.51 -1.64 -7.82
C GLY A 129 6.27 -2.91 -7.02
N LEU A 130 5.06 -3.12 -6.49
CA LEU A 130 4.68 -4.28 -5.67
C LEU A 130 5.03 -5.63 -6.33
N ALA A 131 5.00 -5.71 -7.65
CA ALA A 131 5.41 -6.92 -8.38
C ALA A 131 6.85 -7.38 -8.07
N LYS A 132 7.68 -6.50 -7.49
CA LYS A 132 9.06 -6.73 -7.08
C LYS A 132 9.25 -6.65 -5.55
N ALA A 133 8.19 -6.38 -4.79
CA ALA A 133 8.23 -6.24 -3.35
C ALA A 133 8.26 -7.62 -2.67
N SER A 134 8.82 -7.66 -1.47
CA SER A 134 8.76 -8.82 -0.57
C SER A 134 7.35 -9.07 -0.03
N SER A 135 7.10 -10.26 0.52
CA SER A 135 5.85 -10.61 1.19
C SER A 135 5.55 -9.67 2.36
N GLU A 136 6.59 -9.30 3.11
CA GLU A 136 6.48 -8.47 4.31
C GLU A 136 6.07 -7.03 3.95
N GLU A 137 6.64 -6.48 2.88
CA GLU A 137 6.26 -5.17 2.35
C GLU A 137 4.81 -5.16 1.83
N ALA A 138 4.38 -6.26 1.21
CA ALA A 138 3.00 -6.42 0.74
C ALA A 138 2.01 -6.50 1.92
N ASP A 139 2.31 -7.30 2.94
CA ASP A 139 1.44 -7.49 4.11
C ASP A 139 1.28 -6.19 4.90
N ALA A 140 2.36 -5.40 5.05
CA ALA A 140 2.35 -4.13 5.78
C ALA A 140 1.36 -3.09 5.22
N VAL A 141 1.05 -3.17 3.93
CA VAL A 141 0.12 -2.24 3.25
C VAL A 141 -1.22 -2.89 2.94
N SER A 142 -1.40 -4.17 3.28
CA SER A 142 -2.58 -4.96 2.92
C SER A 142 -3.63 -4.99 4.02
N GLY A 143 -4.90 -5.01 3.62
CA GLY A 143 -6.01 -5.24 4.54
C GLY A 143 -7.19 -5.97 3.90
N ALA A 144 -8.02 -6.58 4.74
CA ALA A 144 -9.29 -7.14 4.28
C ALA A 144 -10.18 -6.03 3.69
N THR A 145 -10.96 -6.35 2.65
CA THR A 145 -11.92 -5.41 2.07
C THR A 145 -12.83 -4.84 3.17
N LEU A 146 -12.76 -3.52 3.34
CA LEU A 146 -13.49 -2.80 4.38
C LEU A 146 -15.00 -2.80 4.10
N SER A 147 -15.79 -2.63 5.17
CA SER A 147 -17.24 -2.43 5.07
C SER A 147 -17.58 -1.07 4.42
N SER A 148 -18.79 -0.94 3.89
CA SER A 148 -19.30 0.33 3.39
C SER A 148 -19.31 1.40 4.50
N GLY A 149 -19.05 2.65 4.12
CA GLY A 149 -18.99 3.78 5.04
C GLY A 149 -17.90 4.80 4.67
N PRO A 150 -17.71 5.84 5.48
CA PRO A 150 -16.61 6.78 5.29
C PRO A 150 -15.27 6.10 5.62
N LEU A 151 -14.38 6.03 4.64
CA LEU A 151 -13.01 5.54 4.82
C LEU A 151 -12.03 6.70 4.99
N LYS A 152 -11.01 6.48 5.81
CA LYS A 152 -9.94 7.44 6.11
C LYS A 152 -8.60 6.74 6.18
N PHE A 153 -7.62 7.28 5.47
CA PHE A 153 -6.25 6.78 5.45
C PHE A 153 -5.28 7.90 5.78
N THR A 154 -4.29 7.59 6.60
CA THR A 154 -3.36 8.58 7.13
C THR A 154 -1.94 8.30 6.66
N TRP A 155 -1.25 9.35 6.25
CA TRP A 155 0.18 9.34 5.99
C TRP A 155 0.90 10.28 6.96
N ASP A 156 1.98 9.79 7.56
CA ASP A 156 2.78 10.50 8.57
C ASP A 156 3.98 11.28 7.97
N GLY A 157 4.05 11.32 6.64
CA GLY A 157 5.14 11.98 5.93
C GLY A 157 6.40 11.14 5.82
N LYS A 158 6.33 9.82 5.94
CA LYS A 158 7.50 8.95 5.67
C LYS A 158 7.37 8.23 4.34
N ASP A 159 8.49 7.94 3.70
CA ASP A 159 8.49 7.02 2.56
C ASP A 159 8.22 5.58 3.03
N ARG A 160 8.13 4.66 2.06
CA ARG A 160 7.92 3.22 2.32
C ARG A 160 9.02 2.56 3.16
N TYR A 161 10.17 3.22 3.34
CA TYR A 161 11.28 2.74 4.17
C TYR A 161 11.26 3.36 5.57
N GLY A 162 10.28 4.20 5.88
CA GLY A 162 10.16 4.89 7.16
C GLY A 162 11.00 6.16 7.25
N HIS A 163 11.59 6.65 6.15
CA HIS A 163 12.37 7.88 6.17
C HIS A 163 11.47 9.11 5.97
N PRO A 164 11.64 10.18 6.78
CA PRO A 164 10.91 11.42 6.56
C PRO A 164 11.19 12.04 5.18
N VAL A 165 10.15 12.41 4.44
CA VAL A 165 10.29 13.09 3.14
C VAL A 165 10.25 14.63 3.27
N PRO A 166 10.83 15.41 2.35
CA PRO A 166 10.85 16.87 2.47
C PRO A 166 9.44 17.51 2.34
N ALA A 167 9.31 18.77 2.77
CA ALA A 167 8.15 19.58 2.43
C ALA A 167 8.08 19.81 0.90
N GLY A 168 6.87 19.93 0.35
CA GLY A 168 6.66 20.09 -1.08
C GLY A 168 5.23 19.78 -1.51
N ASN A 169 5.01 19.76 -2.82
CA ASN A 169 3.75 19.28 -3.39
C ASN A 169 3.80 17.75 -3.49
N TYR A 170 2.70 17.10 -3.12
CA TYR A 170 2.51 15.66 -3.20
C TYR A 170 1.25 15.36 -3.98
N ARG A 171 1.26 14.24 -4.71
CA ARG A 171 0.09 13.69 -5.38
C ARG A 171 -0.47 12.58 -4.52
N PHE A 172 -1.78 12.51 -4.40
CA PHE A 172 -2.47 11.46 -3.68
C PHE A 172 -3.51 10.80 -4.56
N TYR A 173 -3.75 9.52 -4.31
CA TYR A 173 -4.54 8.69 -5.20
C TYR A 173 -5.44 7.74 -4.46
N VAL A 174 -6.55 7.43 -5.12
CA VAL A 174 -7.38 6.27 -4.82
C VAL A 174 -7.73 5.61 -6.15
N GLU A 175 -7.28 4.38 -6.37
CA GLU A 175 -7.68 3.57 -7.52
C GLU A 175 -8.55 2.43 -7.03
N GLY A 176 -9.67 2.18 -7.72
CA GLY A 176 -10.59 1.12 -7.39
C GLY A 176 -11.05 0.35 -8.63
N THR A 177 -11.19 -0.96 -8.49
CA THR A 177 -11.88 -1.85 -9.42
C THR A 177 -13.26 -2.19 -8.87
N THR A 178 -14.29 -1.69 -9.54
CA THR A 178 -15.69 -1.87 -9.13
C THR A 178 -16.15 -3.28 -9.43
N ARG A 179 -15.78 -3.77 -10.62
CA ARG A 179 -16.00 -5.13 -11.09
C ARG A 179 -15.13 -5.38 -12.33
N TRP A 180 -14.35 -6.46 -12.33
CA TRP A 180 -13.50 -6.84 -13.47
C TRP A 180 -12.64 -5.66 -13.99
N GLU A 181 -12.83 -5.22 -15.23
CA GLU A 181 -12.08 -4.13 -15.86
C GLU A 181 -12.62 -2.72 -15.54
N ASN A 182 -13.74 -2.61 -14.82
CA ASN A 182 -14.37 -1.34 -14.47
C ASN A 182 -13.56 -0.65 -13.37
N ARG A 183 -12.89 0.45 -13.72
CA ARG A 183 -11.96 1.16 -12.85
C ARG A 183 -12.35 2.61 -12.62
N ILE A 184 -12.01 3.06 -11.42
CA ILE A 184 -12.08 4.44 -10.94
C ILE A 184 -10.67 4.85 -10.53
N LEU A 185 -10.19 6.00 -10.99
CA LEU A 185 -8.94 6.59 -10.55
C LEU A 185 -9.16 8.03 -10.11
N TYR A 186 -9.04 8.27 -8.81
CA TYR A 186 -8.94 9.60 -8.23
C TYR A 186 -7.49 10.02 -8.12
N GLU A 187 -7.21 11.26 -8.54
CA GLU A 187 -5.91 11.92 -8.40
C GLU A 187 -6.10 13.35 -7.88
N GLY A 188 -5.36 13.71 -6.84
CA GLY A 188 -5.29 15.10 -6.36
C GLY A 188 -3.87 15.51 -6.00
N THR A 189 -3.65 16.81 -5.86
CA THR A 189 -2.37 17.39 -5.41
C THR A 189 -2.59 18.19 -4.13
N ILE A 190 -1.67 18.08 -3.18
CA ILE A 190 -1.72 18.80 -1.91
C ILE A 190 -0.34 19.30 -1.49
N ALA A 191 -0.29 20.49 -0.89
CA ALA A 191 0.92 21.05 -0.31
C ALA A 191 1.17 20.48 1.09
N VAL A 192 2.38 19.97 1.32
CA VAL A 192 2.88 19.45 2.59
C VAL A 192 4.00 20.37 3.07
N GLY A 193 3.84 20.97 4.25
CA GLY A 193 4.79 21.95 4.76
C GLY A 193 4.37 22.55 6.10
N LYS A 194 4.48 23.86 6.26
CA LYS A 194 4.23 24.56 7.53
C LYS A 194 2.77 25.00 7.74
N LYS A 195 1.92 24.87 6.72
CA LYS A 195 0.53 25.33 6.75
C LYS A 195 -0.40 24.16 6.52
N ARG A 196 -1.57 24.18 7.14
CA ARG A 196 -2.68 23.27 6.79
C ARG A 196 -3.07 23.50 5.33
N ALA A 197 -3.40 22.42 4.64
CA ALA A 197 -3.88 22.45 3.26
C ALA A 197 -5.05 21.47 3.09
N THR A 198 -5.91 21.74 2.12
CA THR A 198 -7.01 20.85 1.73
C THR A 198 -7.05 20.72 0.22
N ALA A 199 -7.51 19.56 -0.28
CA ALA A 199 -7.61 19.29 -1.70
C ALA A 199 -8.77 18.34 -2.01
N LYS A 200 -9.33 18.46 -3.22
CA LYS A 200 -10.23 17.47 -3.81
C LYS A 200 -9.51 16.80 -4.98
N ALA A 201 -9.71 15.50 -5.14
CA ALA A 201 -9.17 14.78 -6.30
C ALA A 201 -10.11 14.87 -7.50
N ALA A 202 -9.54 14.96 -8.69
CA ALA A 202 -10.24 14.72 -9.95
C ALA A 202 -10.38 13.22 -10.17
N VAL A 203 -11.40 12.79 -10.92
CA VAL A 203 -11.69 11.38 -11.19
C VAL A 203 -11.64 11.05 -12.67
N LYS A 204 -11.17 9.83 -12.98
CA LYS A 204 -11.26 9.21 -14.30
C LYS A 204 -11.89 7.83 -14.16
N TYR A 205 -12.80 7.50 -15.07
CA TYR A 205 -13.46 6.20 -15.16
C TYR A 205 -13.04 5.50 -16.45
N THR A 206 -12.97 4.17 -16.44
CA THR A 206 -12.71 3.40 -17.67
C THR A 206 -13.99 3.06 -18.43
N THR A 207 -15.13 3.01 -17.75
CA THR A 207 -16.42 2.58 -18.30
C THR A 207 -17.58 3.37 -17.67
N GLU A 208 -18.75 3.32 -18.31
CA GLU A 208 -19.98 3.90 -17.76
C GLU A 208 -20.40 3.16 -16.48
N GLU A 209 -20.24 1.84 -16.44
CA GLU A 209 -20.52 1.00 -15.28
C GLU A 209 -19.65 1.39 -14.08
N ALA A 210 -18.38 1.74 -14.30
CA ALA A 210 -17.52 2.26 -13.24
C ALA A 210 -18.07 3.56 -12.66
N THR A 211 -18.55 4.45 -13.53
CA THR A 211 -19.17 5.74 -13.15
C THR A 211 -20.44 5.54 -12.33
N GLN A 212 -21.26 4.57 -12.70
CA GLN A 212 -22.54 4.27 -12.04
C GLN A 212 -22.41 3.46 -10.75
N SER A 213 -21.27 2.81 -10.51
CA SER A 213 -21.08 1.91 -9.36
C SER A 213 -21.27 2.57 -7.99
N GLY A 214 -20.98 3.87 -7.88
CA GLY A 214 -20.92 4.58 -6.60
C GLY A 214 -19.92 3.99 -5.58
N MET A 215 -19.02 3.09 -6.00
CA MET A 215 -18.14 2.35 -5.08
C MET A 215 -17.22 3.28 -4.29
N ILE A 216 -16.70 4.31 -4.95
CA ILE A 216 -15.82 5.32 -4.34
C ILE A 216 -16.42 6.67 -4.65
N GLY A 217 -16.83 7.39 -3.59
CA GLY A 217 -17.30 8.77 -3.69
C GLY A 217 -16.16 9.78 -3.82
N GLN A 218 -16.49 11.07 -3.79
CA GLN A 218 -15.51 12.16 -3.90
C GLN A 218 -14.36 11.99 -2.91
N VAL A 219 -13.15 11.85 -3.43
CA VAL A 219 -11.94 11.77 -2.62
C VAL A 219 -11.47 13.17 -2.25
N THR A 220 -11.15 13.36 -0.98
CA THR A 220 -10.63 14.60 -0.41
C THR A 220 -9.39 14.32 0.43
N ALA A 221 -8.56 15.35 0.60
CA ALA A 221 -7.37 15.28 1.41
C ALA A 221 -7.23 16.50 2.32
N VAL A 222 -6.73 16.28 3.54
CA VAL A 222 -6.42 17.33 4.52
C VAL A 222 -5.03 17.10 5.07
N TYR A 223 -4.14 18.07 4.88
CA TYR A 223 -2.82 18.09 5.50
C TYR A 223 -2.85 18.98 6.75
N THR A 224 -2.29 18.48 7.85
CA THR A 224 -2.05 19.22 9.10
C THR A 224 -0.56 19.15 9.44
N PRO A 225 0.13 20.30 9.59
CA PRO A 225 1.57 20.35 9.85
C PRO A 225 1.95 19.85 11.24
#